data_AF-A0ABC8JVZ4-F1
#
_entry.id   AF-A0ABC8JVZ4-F1
#
_cell.length_a   1.000
_cell.length_b   1.000
_cell.length_c   1.000
_cell.angle_alpha   90.00
_cell.angle_beta   90.00
_cell.angle_gamma   90.00
#
_symmetry.space_group_name_H-M   'P 1'
#
loop_
_entity.id
_entity.type
_entity.pdbx_description
1 polymer ?
#
loop_
_entity_poly.entity_id
_entity_poly.type
_entity_poly.pdbx_seq_one_letter_code
_entity_poly.pdbx_strand_id
1 'polypeptide(L)'
;MAFKSSAVTNVSNQSYGTQPSIDDQMAALVKRVGEVKRMVLASPLYWESIELLAKDEILRGVFYAIPDGCKLHFLKRKIRPPMRKRLNPFMSIMMTLLSPVSFL
;
A
#
# COMPACT_ATOMS: atom_id res chain seq x y z
N MET A 1 -35.99 -45.07 37.19
CA MET A 1 -34.68 -44.89 36.54
C MET A 1 -34.74 -43.63 35.68
N ALA A 2 -33.69 -42.81 35.80
CA ALA A 2 -33.16 -41.73 34.94
C ALA A 2 -34.08 -40.59 34.46
N PHE A 3 -33.71 -39.38 34.91
CA PHE A 3 -34.18 -38.08 34.49
C PHE A 3 -33.94 -37.83 32.99
N LYS A 4 -34.94 -37.24 32.32
CA LYS A 4 -34.76 -36.56 31.04
C LYS A 4 -33.81 -35.38 31.25
N SER A 5 -32.59 -35.50 30.77
CA SER A 5 -31.68 -34.37 30.56
C SER A 5 -31.38 -34.30 29.07
N SER A 6 -32.17 -33.54 28.32
CA SER A 6 -31.78 -33.14 26.97
C SER A 6 -30.85 -31.96 27.12
N ALA A 7 -29.56 -32.22 26.85
CA ALA A 7 -28.52 -31.23 26.77
C ALA A 7 -28.99 -30.03 25.93
N VAL A 8 -29.11 -28.87 26.56
CA VAL A 8 -29.05 -27.59 25.86
C VAL A 8 -27.61 -27.48 25.37
N THR A 9 -27.36 -27.91 24.14
CA THR A 9 -26.17 -27.52 23.41
C THR A 9 -26.29 -26.02 23.21
N ASN A 10 -25.62 -25.27 24.07
CA ASN A 10 -25.38 -23.86 23.84
C ASN A 10 -24.43 -23.79 22.65
N VAL A 11 -24.99 -23.82 21.44
CA VAL A 11 -24.28 -23.48 20.21
C VAL A 11 -24.09 -21.98 20.24
N SER A 12 -23.12 -21.51 21.02
CA SER A 12 -22.58 -20.17 20.82
C SER A 12 -21.59 -20.25 19.67
N ASN A 13 -22.12 -20.38 18.45
CA ASN A 13 -21.43 -19.93 17.24
C ASN A 13 -21.38 -18.40 17.27
N GLN A 14 -20.67 -17.85 18.24
CA GLN A 14 -20.23 -16.48 18.18
C GLN A 14 -18.81 -16.53 17.62
N SER A 15 -18.76 -16.70 16.30
CA SER A 15 -17.65 -16.18 15.51
C SER A 15 -17.71 -14.67 15.65
N TYR A 16 -17.24 -14.17 16.80
CA TYR A 16 -16.79 -12.81 16.94
C TYR A 16 -15.66 -12.70 15.92
N GLY A 17 -15.96 -12.11 14.76
CA GLY A 17 -14.97 -11.87 13.73
C GLY A 17 -13.76 -11.23 14.39
N THR A 18 -12.68 -11.99 14.51
CA THR A 18 -11.43 -11.52 15.07
C THR A 18 -11.08 -10.27 14.29
N GLN A 19 -11.08 -9.10 14.95
CA GLN A 19 -10.58 -7.91 14.28
C GLN A 19 -9.16 -8.24 13.83
N PRO A 20 -8.86 -8.11 12.52
CA PRO A 20 -7.55 -8.48 12.01
C PRO A 20 -6.51 -7.66 12.77
N SER A 21 -5.51 -8.35 13.32
CA SER A 21 -4.42 -7.69 14.02
C SER A 21 -3.72 -6.69 13.09
N ILE A 22 -2.97 -5.74 13.65
CA ILE A 22 -2.23 -4.78 12.83
C ILE A 22 -1.33 -5.51 11.82
N ASP A 23 -0.72 -6.62 12.25
CA ASP A 23 0.11 -7.47 11.40
C ASP A 23 -0.70 -8.14 10.29
N ASP A 24 -1.90 -8.65 10.58
CA ASP A 24 -2.79 -9.24 9.57
C ASP A 24 -3.25 -8.19 8.54
N GLN A 25 -3.53 -6.97 8.99
CA GLN A 25 -3.89 -5.87 8.11
C GLN A 25 -2.73 -5.48 7.19
N MET A 26 -1.51 -5.44 7.73
CA MET A 26 -0.32 -5.17 6.94
C MET A 26 -0.04 -6.29 5.95
N ALA A 27 -0.14 -7.56 6.36
CA ALA A 27 0.02 -8.70 5.48
C ALA A 27 -1.01 -8.69 4.34
N ALA A 28 -2.27 -8.37 4.63
CA ALA A 28 -3.31 -8.21 3.63
C ALA A 28 -2.99 -7.07 2.65
N LEU A 29 -2.52 -5.93 3.16
CA LEU A 29 -2.16 -4.77 2.35
C LEU A 29 -0.99 -5.07 1.40
N VAL A 30 0.09 -5.66 1.93
CA VAL A 30 1.26 -6.10 1.15
C VAL A 30 0.83 -7.03 0.02
N LYS A 31 0.00 -8.04 0.35
CA LYS A 31 -0.54 -8.97 -0.65
C LYS A 31 -1.34 -8.23 -1.73
N ARG A 32 -2.25 -7.34 -1.34
CA ARG A 32 -3.11 -6.59 -2.27
C ARG A 32 -2.34 -5.65 -3.19
N VAL A 33 -1.27 -5.03 -2.69
CA VAL A 33 -0.39 -4.19 -3.50
C VAL A 33 0.46 -5.05 -4.44
N GLY A 34 0.91 -6.22 -3.98
CA GLY A 34 1.64 -7.20 -4.80
C GLY A 34 0.81 -7.80 -5.94
N GLU A 35 -0.51 -7.92 -5.76
CA GLU A 35 -1.45 -8.37 -6.80
C GLU A 35 -1.70 -7.33 -7.90
N VAL A 36 -1.24 -6.08 -7.74
CA VAL A 36 -1.46 -5.02 -8.74
C VAL A 36 -0.71 -5.34 -10.03
N LYS A 37 -1.45 -5.43 -11.14
CA LYS A 37 -0.88 -5.71 -12.46
C LYS A 37 0.20 -4.68 -12.83
N ARG A 38 1.38 -5.17 -13.26
CA ARG A 38 2.59 -4.38 -13.59
C ARG A 38 3.23 -3.67 -12.39
N MET A 39 2.89 -4.04 -11.15
CA MET A 39 3.66 -3.65 -9.97
C MET A 39 4.97 -4.45 -9.92
N VAL A 40 6.06 -3.77 -9.57
CA VAL A 40 7.38 -4.38 -9.40
C VAL A 40 7.70 -4.36 -7.92
N LEU A 41 7.81 -5.53 -7.28
CA LEU A 41 8.02 -5.67 -5.82
C LEU A 41 9.28 -4.97 -5.32
N ALA A 42 10.32 -4.90 -6.16
CA ALA A 42 11.57 -4.22 -5.84
C ALA A 42 11.56 -2.71 -6.18
N SER A 43 10.46 -2.16 -6.67
CA SER A 43 10.37 -0.75 -7.04
C SER A 43 10.13 0.13 -5.80
N PRO A 44 10.71 1.33 -5.73
CA PRO A 44 10.35 2.32 -4.72
C PRO A 44 8.84 2.57 -4.67
N LEU A 45 8.17 2.54 -5.83
CA LEU A 45 6.72 2.70 -5.95
C LEU A 45 5.95 1.65 -5.12
N TYR A 46 6.45 0.42 -5.01
CA TYR A 46 5.79 -0.65 -4.25
C TYR A 46 5.81 -0.35 -2.75
N TRP A 47 6.98 -0.03 -2.21
CA TRP A 47 7.14 0.28 -0.79
C TRP A 47 6.43 1.59 -0.40
N GLU A 48 6.52 2.61 -1.24
CA GLU A 48 5.83 3.89 -1.04
C GLU A 48 4.29 3.72 -1.08
N SER A 49 3.79 2.81 -1.92
CA SER A 49 2.37 2.46 -1.96
C SER A 49 1.92 1.81 -0.65
N ILE A 50 2.70 0.88 -0.11
CA ILE A 50 2.41 0.20 1.15
C ILE A 50 2.37 1.21 2.28
N GLU A 51 3.38 2.08 2.37
CA GLU A 51 3.48 3.10 3.42
C GLU A 51 2.33 4.12 3.35
N LEU A 52 1.97 4.57 2.15
CA LEU A 52 0.85 5.50 1.92
C LEU A 52 -0.48 4.89 2.40
N LEU A 53 -0.77 3.66 2.00
CA LEU A 53 -2.03 2.99 2.35
C LEU A 53 -2.06 2.51 3.81
N ALA A 54 -0.90 2.28 4.43
CA ALA A 54 -0.82 1.97 5.85
C ALA A 54 -1.12 3.20 6.72
N LYS A 55 -0.71 4.39 6.28
CA LYS A 55 -0.93 5.66 7.01
C LYS A 55 -2.32 6.25 6.80
N ASP A 56 -2.90 6.09 5.62
CA ASP A 56 -4.17 6.72 5.24
C ASP A 56 -5.24 5.67 4.98
N GLU A 57 -6.11 5.46 5.98
CA GLU A 57 -7.20 4.50 5.92
C GLU A 57 -8.24 4.85 4.85
N ILE A 58 -8.42 6.13 4.53
CA ILE A 58 -9.36 6.58 3.49
C ILE A 58 -8.79 6.19 2.13
N LEU A 59 -7.51 6.46 1.87
CA LEU A 59 -6.85 6.04 0.64
C LEU A 59 -6.82 4.51 0.51
N ARG A 60 -6.64 3.79 1.62
CA ARG A 60 -6.76 2.32 1.67
C ARG A 60 -8.15 1.85 1.27
N GLY A 61 -9.20 2.46 1.81
CA GLY A 61 -10.59 2.17 1.42
C GLY A 61 -10.84 2.42 -0.07
N VAL A 62 -10.39 3.56 -0.59
CA VAL A 62 -10.51 3.89 -2.02
C VAL A 62 -9.73 2.89 -2.88
N PHE A 63 -8.53 2.50 -2.47
CA PHE A 63 -7.70 1.53 -3.19
C PHE A 63 -8.37 0.15 -3.29
N TYR A 64 -9.13 -0.27 -2.26
CA TYR A 64 -9.89 -1.51 -2.30
C TYR A 64 -11.17 -1.42 -3.14
N ALA A 65 -11.77 -0.24 -3.26
CA ALA A 65 -12.98 -0.03 -4.05
C ALA A 65 -12.72 0.09 -5.57
N ILE A 66 -11.52 0.49 -5.98
CA ILE A 66 -11.21 0.68 -7.40
C ILE A 66 -10.90 -0.63 -8.15
N PRO A 67 -11.21 -0.72 -9.45
CA PRO A 67 -10.88 -1.87 -10.29
C PRO A 67 -9.37 -2.12 -10.38
N ASP A 68 -8.96 -3.38 -10.48
CA ASP A 68 -7.54 -3.78 -10.53
C ASP A 68 -6.75 -3.11 -11.66
N GLY A 69 -7.39 -2.88 -12.81
CA GLY A 69 -6.77 -2.18 -13.95
C GLY A 69 -6.40 -0.72 -13.65
N CYS A 70 -7.02 -0.10 -12.65
CA CYS A 70 -6.82 1.30 -12.30
C CYS A 70 -5.86 1.50 -11.11
N LYS A 71 -5.60 0.43 -10.33
CA LYS A 71 -4.81 0.48 -9.08
C LYS A 71 -3.41 1.05 -9.28
N LEU A 72 -2.68 0.60 -10.30
CA LEU A 72 -1.34 1.10 -10.57
C LEU A 72 -1.33 2.60 -10.93
N HIS A 73 -2.31 3.05 -11.73
CA HIS A 73 -2.41 4.46 -12.12
C HIS A 73 -2.77 5.34 -10.92
N PHE A 74 -3.68 4.86 -10.07
CA PHE A 74 -4.03 5.52 -8.81
C PHE A 74 -2.81 5.70 -7.91
N LEU A 75 -2.06 4.63 -7.65
CA LEU A 75 -0.85 4.66 -6.83
C LEU A 75 0.18 5.63 -7.41
N LYS A 76 0.47 5.53 -8.72
CA LYS A 76 1.36 6.48 -9.40
C LYS A 76 0.92 7.93 -9.25
N ARG A 77 -0.39 8.23 -9.30
CA ARG A 77 -0.89 9.61 -9.16
C ARG A 77 -0.77 10.14 -7.75
N LYS A 78 -0.96 9.29 -6.74
CA LYS A 78 -0.91 9.67 -5.32
C LYS A 78 0.53 9.77 -4.79
N ILE A 79 1.41 8.92 -5.30
CA ILE A 79 2.83 8.88 -4.93
C ILE A 79 3.64 9.87 -5.73
N ARG A 80 3.23 10.20 -6.98
CA ARG A 80 3.86 11.27 -7.73
C ARG A 80 3.80 12.53 -6.88
N PRO A 81 4.97 13.10 -6.49
CA PRO A 81 4.98 14.29 -5.68
C PRO A 81 4.15 15.35 -6.42
N PRO A 82 3.39 16.20 -5.71
CA PRO A 82 2.90 17.40 -6.35
C PRO A 82 4.13 18.02 -6.99
N MET A 83 4.05 18.27 -8.29
CA MET A 83 5.05 19.00 -9.04
C MET A 83 5.10 20.41 -8.43
N ARG A 84 5.73 20.54 -7.24
CA ARG A 84 6.30 21.79 -6.78
C ARG A 84 7.39 22.05 -7.79
N LYS A 85 7.13 23.00 -8.67
CA LYS A 85 8.17 23.81 -9.29
C LYS A 85 9.23 24.09 -8.23
N ARG A 86 10.39 23.46 -8.32
CA ARG A 86 11.72 24.10 -8.26
C ARG A 86 12.79 23.02 -8.38
N LEU A 87 13.46 23.08 -9.53
CA LEU A 87 14.87 22.73 -9.65
C LEU A 87 15.63 23.24 -8.42
N ASN A 88 16.51 22.40 -7.87
CA ASN A 88 17.62 22.93 -7.10
C ASN A 88 18.55 23.63 -8.10
N PRO A 89 18.72 24.96 -8.10
CA PRO A 89 19.66 25.63 -9.01
C PRO A 89 21.11 25.14 -8.80
N PHE A 90 21.43 24.60 -7.62
CA PHE A 90 22.72 23.96 -7.34
C PHE A 90 22.97 22.68 -8.15
N MET A 91 21.94 21.87 -8.43
CA MET A 91 22.10 20.65 -9.24
C MET A 91 22.24 20.97 -10.73
N SER A 92 21.64 22.08 -11.20
CA SER A 92 21.87 22.57 -12.56
C SER A 92 23.28 23.10 -12.74
N ILE A 93 23.83 23.85 -11.77
CA ILE A 93 25.22 24.35 -11.83
C ILE A 93 26.24 23.21 -11.74
N MET A 94 26.03 22.23 -10.86
CA MET A 94 26.91 21.05 -10.75
C MET A 94 26.93 20.20 -12.03
N MET A 95 25.82 20.08 -12.76
CA MET A 95 25.77 19.33 -14.01
C MET A 95 26.35 20.12 -15.20
N THR A 96 26.32 21.46 -15.18
CA THR A 96 27.02 22.29 -16.19
C THR A 96 28.54 22.33 -15.96
N LEU A 97 29.00 22.14 -14.73
CA LEU A 97 30.44 22.06 -14.39
C LEU A 97 31.05 20.66 -14.54
N LEU A 98 30.22 19.62 -14.71
CA LEU A 98 30.66 18.25 -14.96
C LEU A 98 30.23 17.76 -16.35
N SER A 99 30.70 18.42 -17.40
CA SER A 99 31.10 17.67 -18.59
C SER A 99 32.29 18.34 -19.28
N PRO A 100 33.25 17.53 -19.78
CA PRO A 100 34.63 17.94 -19.96
C PRO A 100 34.81 18.64 -21.31
N VAL A 101 35.48 19.79 -21.30
CA VAL A 101 36.12 20.30 -22.51
C VAL A 101 37.60 20.34 -22.23
N SER A 102 38.25 19.27 -22.68
CA SER A 102 39.60 19.28 -23.22
C SER A 102 39.92 20.61 -23.88
N PHE A 103 40.91 21.36 -23.40
CA PHE A 103 41.80 22.23 -24.18
C PHE A 103 42.83 22.88 -23.24
N LEU A 104 43.91 22.16 -22.93
CA LEU A 104 45.25 22.41 -23.48
C LEU A 104 46.19 21.27 -23.09
#